data_AF-A0A101M5Y4-F1
#
_entry.id   AF-A0A101M5Y4-F1
#
_cell.length_a   1.000
_cell.length_b   1.000
_cell.length_c   1.000
_cell.angle_alpha   90.00
_cell.angle_beta   90.00
_cell.angle_gamma   90.00
#
_symmetry.space_group_name_H-M   'P 1'
#
loop_
_entity.id
_entity.type
_entity.pdbx_description
1 polymer ?
#
loop_
_entity_poly.entity_id
_entity_poly.type
_entity_poly.pdbx_seq_one_letter_code
_entity_poly.pdbx_strand_id
1 'polypeptide(L)'
;MAGVPPLIGFFAKQSVLYASISAGYYWLSLVAILVSVVSAYYYLRVLRVIYFDAPSTTEQVGGVGSAHAFTIATLTLTVALYILKPEVILNST
;
A
#
# COMPACT_ATOMS: atom_id res chain seq x y z
N MET A 1 -1.90 4.02 -2.06
CA MET A 1 -1.03 2.90 -1.66
C MET A 1 0.14 2.82 -2.63
N ALA A 2 1.34 3.29 -2.23
CA ALA A 2 2.56 2.96 -2.97
C ALA A 2 2.68 1.44 -2.98
N GLY A 3 2.88 0.86 -4.15
CA GLY A 3 3.16 -0.57 -4.26
C GLY A 3 4.58 -0.81 -3.73
N VAL A 4 4.78 -0.74 -2.42
CA VAL A 4 6.05 -1.12 -1.81
C VAL A 4 6.08 -2.66 -1.84
N PRO A 5 7.15 -3.31 -2.33
CA PRO A 5 7.18 -4.75 -2.59
C PRO A 5 6.64 -5.69 -1.49
N PRO A 6 6.83 -5.43 -0.18
CA PRO A 6 6.27 -6.31 0.85
C PRO A 6 4.77 -6.10 1.09
N LEU A 7 4.16 -5.01 0.63
CA LEU A 7 2.76 -4.69 0.92
C LEU A 7 1.80 -5.34 -0.08
N ILE A 8 0.62 -5.77 0.42
CA ILE A 8 -0.46 -6.37 -0.37
C ILE A 8 -0.87 -5.52 -1.60
N GLY A 9 -0.77 -4.19 -1.48
CA GLY A 9 -1.08 -3.25 -2.56
C GLY A 9 -0.11 -3.30 -3.76
N PHE A 10 1.11 -3.83 -3.59
CA PHE A 10 2.04 -4.05 -4.71
C PHE A 10 1.60 -5.25 -5.55
N PHE A 11 1.33 -6.38 -4.90
CA PHE A 11 0.88 -7.59 -5.57
C PHE A 11 -0.43 -7.40 -6.34
N ALA A 12 -1.35 -6.58 -5.82
CA ALA A 12 -2.57 -6.21 -6.53
C ALA A 12 -2.30 -5.44 -7.83
N LYS A 13 -1.29 -4.55 -7.88
CA LYS A 13 -0.93 -3.84 -9.13
C LYS A 13 -0.19 -4.76 -10.09
N GLN A 14 0.69 -5.61 -9.57
CA GLN A 14 1.43 -6.57 -10.38
C GLN A 14 0.50 -7.58 -11.07
N SER A 15 -0.55 -8.06 -10.40
CA SER A 15 -1.52 -8.97 -11.02
C SER A 15 -2.27 -8.31 -12.18
N VAL A 16 -2.67 -7.05 -12.03
CA VAL A 16 -3.32 -6.26 -13.10
C VAL A 16 -2.36 -6.03 -14.27
N LEU A 17 -1.09 -5.70 -14.01
CA LEU A 17 -0.08 -5.55 -15.06
C LEU A 17 0.17 -6.88 -15.79
N TYR A 18 0.27 -7.98 -15.06
CA TYR A 18 0.44 -9.30 -15.64
C TYR A 18 -0.73 -9.67 -16.56
N ALA A 19 -1.97 -9.41 -16.12
CA ALA A 19 -3.17 -9.63 -16.93
C ALA A 19 -3.23 -8.72 -18.18
N SER A 20 -2.75 -7.48 -18.07
CA SER A 20 -2.72 -6.55 -19.21
C SER A 20 -1.69 -6.96 -20.27
N ILE A 21 -0.53 -7.43 -19.84
CA ILE A 21 0.52 -7.94 -20.74
C ILE A 21 0.09 -9.26 -21.40
N SER A 22 -0.50 -10.19 -20.63
CA SER A 22 -0.98 -11.47 -21.19
C SER A 22 -2.12 -11.29 -22.20
N ALA A 23 -2.93 -10.23 -22.04
CA ALA A 23 -3.95 -9.83 -22.99
C ALA A 23 -3.40 -9.03 -24.20
N GLY A 24 -2.08 -8.82 -24.30
CA GLY A 24 -1.43 -8.12 -25.42
C GLY A 24 -1.49 -6.59 -25.37
N TYR A 25 -2.00 -5.98 -24.28
CA TYR A 25 -2.12 -4.54 -24.13
C TYR A 25 -0.82 -3.89 -23.62
N TYR A 26 0.24 -3.97 -24.41
CA TYR A 26 1.56 -3.44 -24.05
C TYR A 26 1.57 -1.93 -23.81
N TRP A 27 0.82 -1.16 -24.60
CA TRP A 27 0.75 0.30 -24.46
C TRP A 27 0.13 0.72 -23.13
N LEU A 28 -1.01 0.11 -22.76
CA LEU A 28 -1.65 0.37 -21.46
C LEU A 28 -0.76 -0.07 -20.30
N SER A 29 -0.08 -1.21 -20.44
CA SER A 29 0.85 -1.71 -19.43
C SER A 29 1.99 -0.72 -19.17
N LEU A 30 2.55 -0.11 -20.23
CA LEU A 30 3.60 0.91 -20.11
C LEU A 30 3.10 2.13 -19.32
N VAL A 31 1.93 2.65 -19.68
CA VAL A 31 1.32 3.81 -18.99
C VAL A 31 1.05 3.47 -17.52
N ALA A 32 0.53 2.28 -17.24
CA ALA A 32 0.26 1.83 -15.88
C ALA A 32 1.54 1.73 -15.03
N ILE A 33 2.66 1.27 -15.61
CA ILE A 33 3.97 1.26 -14.94
C ILE A 33 4.43 2.69 -14.62
N LEU A 34 4.37 3.61 -15.59
CA LEU A 34 4.77 5.01 -15.37
C LEU A 34 3.97 5.69 -14.27
N VAL A 35 2.64 5.53 -14.28
CA VAL A 35 1.75 6.07 -13.23
C VAL A 35 2.09 5.46 -11.86
N SER A 36 2.44 4.17 -11.82
CA SER A 36 2.86 3.51 -10.58
C SER A 36 4.15 4.12 -10.01
N VAL A 37 5.15 4.39 -10.86
CA VAL A 37 6.42 5.04 -10.45
C VAL A 37 6.19 6.45 -9.93
N VAL A 38 5.38 7.26 -10.62
CA VAL A 38 5.01 8.60 -10.17
C VAL A 38 4.33 8.54 -8.80
N SER A 39 3.38 7.61 -8.61
CA SER A 39 2.73 7.39 -7.32
C SER A 39 3.72 7.00 -6.22
N ALA A 40 4.69 6.14 -6.51
CA ALA A 40 5.72 5.74 -5.55
C ALA A 40 6.57 6.93 -5.09
N TYR A 41 6.95 7.83 -6.01
CA TYR A 41 7.69 9.05 -5.67
C TYR A 41 6.92 9.94 -4.67
N TYR A 42 5.64 10.20 -4.92
CA TYR A 42 4.82 11.00 -4.01
C TYR A 42 4.70 10.36 -2.62
N TYR A 43 4.57 9.04 -2.55
CA TYR A 43 4.52 8.32 -1.28
C TYR A 43 5.82 8.40 -0.49
N LEU A 44 6.97 8.22 -1.15
CA LEU A 44 8.27 8.36 -0.50
C LEU A 44 8.49 9.78 0.02
N ARG A 45 8.03 10.80 -0.72
CA ARG A 45 8.06 12.19 -0.25
C ARG A 45 7.24 12.40 1.02
N VAL A 46 6.05 11.82 1.11
CA VAL A 46 5.21 11.91 2.33
C VAL A 46 5.86 11.18 3.50
N LEU A 47 6.38 9.96 3.27
CA LEU A 47 7.11 9.22 4.31
C LEU A 47 8.33 10.01 4.81
N ARG A 48 9.04 10.69 3.91
CA ARG A 48 10.16 11.53 4.29
C ARG A 48 9.72 12.61 5.28
N VAL A 49 8.63 13.31 4.99
CA VAL A 49 8.10 14.36 5.88
C VAL A 49 7.70 13.78 7.24
N ILE A 50 7.02 12.62 7.26
CA ILE A 50 6.55 12.02 8.52
C ILE A 50 7.71 11.53 9.41
N TYR A 51 8.77 10.96 8.83
CA TYR A 51 9.85 10.33 9.60
C TYR A 51 11.06 11.24 9.84
N PHE A 52 11.32 12.22 8.97
CA PHE A 52 12.54 13.02 9.02
C PHE A 52 12.31 14.50 9.36
N ASP A 53 11.10 15.03 9.18
CA ASP A 53 10.82 16.41 9.58
C ASP A 53 10.36 16.46 11.04
N ALA A 54 10.94 17.38 11.81
CA ALA A 54 10.54 17.59 13.20
C ALA A 54 9.15 18.25 13.25
N PRO A 55 8.26 17.85 14.17
CA PRO A 55 6.94 18.44 14.29
C PRO A 55 7.07 19.92 14.68
N SER A 56 6.59 20.82 13.81
CA SER A 56 6.64 22.26 14.04
C SER A 56 5.63 22.74 15.09
N THR A 57 4.60 21.93 15.37
CA THR A 57 3.56 22.21 16.37
C THR A 57 3.13 20.91 17.04
N THR A 58 3.21 20.84 18.38
CA THR A 58 2.60 19.77 19.17
C THR A 58 1.10 20.07 19.31
N GLU A 59 0.34 19.82 18.25
CA GLU A 59 -1.12 19.80 18.34
C GLU A 59 -1.54 18.61 19.22
N GLN A 60 -2.35 18.85 20.25
CA GLN A 60 -2.94 17.76 21.02
C GLN A 60 -3.99 17.07 20.15
N VAL A 61 -3.58 16.02 19.46
CA VAL A 61 -4.49 15.15 18.74
C VAL A 61 -5.41 14.49 19.77
N GLY A 62 -6.72 14.76 19.68
CA GLY A 62 -7.71 14.13 20.55
C GLY A 62 -7.60 12.60 20.51
N GLY A 63 -7.80 11.96 21.67
CA GLY A 63 -7.62 10.52 21.81
C GLY A 63 -8.41 9.72 20.78
N VAL A 64 -7.78 8.70 20.19
CA VAL A 64 -8.42 7.81 19.22
C VAL A 64 -9.50 7.00 19.94
N GLY A 65 -10.76 7.18 19.56
CA GLY A 65 -11.87 6.43 20.15
C GLY A 65 -11.73 4.91 19.91
N SER A 66 -12.19 4.10 20.86
CA SER A 66 -12.00 2.63 20.86
C SER A 66 -12.41 1.97 19.54
N ALA A 67 -13.52 2.39 18.93
CA ALA A 67 -13.97 1.87 17.62
C ALA A 67 -12.96 2.12 16.49
N HIS A 68 -12.34 3.31 16.44
CA HIS A 68 -11.32 3.65 15.44
C HIS A 68 -10.02 2.89 15.68
N ALA A 69 -9.64 2.69 16.95
CA ALA A 69 -8.47 1.90 17.29
C ALA A 69 -8.65 0.44 16.85
N PHE A 70 -9.82 -0.16 17.07
CA PHE A 70 -10.12 -1.53 16.64
C PHE A 70 -10.09 -1.68 15.12
N THR A 71 -10.66 -0.74 14.35
CA THR A 71 -10.61 -0.82 12.89
C THR A 71 -9.18 -0.69 12.36
N ILE A 72 -8.40 0.25 12.87
CA ILE A 72 -6.98 0.43 12.49
C ILE A 72 -6.16 -0.82 12.84
N ALA A 73 -6.35 -1.37 14.04
CA ALA A 73 -5.64 -2.57 14.49
C ALA A 73 -5.99 -3.78 13.62
N THR A 74 -7.27 -3.99 13.31
CA THR A 74 -7.73 -5.11 12.49
C THR A 74 -7.17 -5.01 11.07
N LEU A 75 -7.23 -3.82 10.44
CA LEU A 75 -6.67 -3.60 9.10
C LEU A 75 -5.15 -3.81 9.07
N THR A 76 -4.43 -3.29 10.07
CA THR A 76 -2.97 -3.44 10.16
C THR A 76 -2.58 -4.90 10.35
N LEU A 77 -3.32 -5.65 11.18
CA LEU A 77 -3.11 -7.08 11.40
C LEU A 77 -3.32 -7.87 10.11
N THR A 78 -4.39 -7.61 9.36
CA THR A 78 -4.64 -8.29 8.07
C THR A 78 -3.51 -8.04 7.08
N VAL A 79 -3.04 -6.79 6.96
CA VAL A 79 -1.90 -6.46 6.09
C VAL A 79 -0.64 -7.20 6.55
N ALA A 80 -0.34 -7.23 7.85
CA ALA A 80 0.83 -7.92 8.38
C ALA A 80 0.79 -9.44 8.17
N LEU A 81 -0.38 -10.08 8.34
CA LEU A 81 -0.56 -11.51 8.08
C LEU A 81 -0.28 -11.87 6.62
N TYR A 82 -0.69 -11.03 5.67
CA TYR A 82 -0.40 -11.23 4.25
C TYR A 82 1.12 -11.22 3.96
N ILE A 83 1.90 -10.42 4.68
CA ILE A 83 3.37 -10.37 4.52
C ILE A 83 4.02 -11.66 5.03
N LEU A 84 3.55 -12.19 6.17
CA LEU A 84 4.14 -13.35 6.83
C LEU A 84 3.72 -14.68 6.20
N LYS A 85 2.45 -14.83 5.84
CA LYS A 85 1.87 -16.05 5.25
C LYS A 85 0.77 -15.70 4.25
N PRO A 86 1.13 -15.33 3.00
CA PRO A 86 0.13 -14.97 1.98
C PRO A 86 -0.80 -16.15 1.62
N GLU A 87 -0.38 -17.39 1.89
CA GLU A 87 -1.15 -18.61 1.64
C GLU A 87 -2.49 -18.65 2.41
N VAL A 88 -2.57 -18.06 3.60
CA VAL A 88 -3.80 -18.06 4.41
C VAL A 88 -4.97 -17.37 3.69
N ILE A 89 -4.67 -16.39 2.84
CA ILE A 89 -5.68 -15.62 2.09
C ILE A 89 -5.88 -16.22 0.69
N LEU A 90 -4.81 -16.70 0.06
CA LEU A 90 -4.85 -17.20 -1.32
C LEU A 90 -5.36 -18.64 -1.44
N ASN A 91 -5.19 -19.47 -0.40
CA ASN A 91 -5.57 -20.88 -0.38
C ASN A 91 -6.95 -21.13 0.29
N SER A 92 -7.84 -20.14 0.28
CA SER A 92 -9.21 -20.24 0.84
C SER A 92 -10.25 -20.75 -0.17
N THR A 93 -9.81 -21.47 -1.21
CA THR A 93 -10.65 -22.21 -2.17
C THR A 93 -10.37 -23.69 -2.08
#